data_AF-A0A6C0HYZ4-F1
#
_entry.id   AF-A0A6C0HYZ4-F1
#
_cell.length_a   1.000
_cell.length_b   1.000
_cell.length_c   1.000
_cell.angle_alpha   90.00
_cell.angle_beta   90.00
_cell.angle_gamma   90.00
#
_symmetry.space_group_name_H-M   'P 1'
#
loop_
_entity.id
_entity.type
_entity.pdbx_description
1 polymer ?
#
loop_
_entity_poly.entity_id
_entity_poly.type
_entity_poly.pdbx_seq_one_letter_code
_entity_poly.pdbx_strand_id
1 'polypeptide(L)'
;MTSFYNSIKNNFVFSVENKWFSVGFPSNPSWGWNKAEPKTSLYEIGMGHTANTFMLNLVELVHWTPIIPAFLMAQSILNNSDNWTNYFDNDKQRTLLFLLSPIIAFFGGLPGIMMHTYEGWQVAPFDSPLRGEQEDTNVIVSDKNNQWLRIVAYFFIFNMQYIGLQAFSYAVLGPTYFYGYLKFLSVLGFFVGYLGNQDYKATFNFKWGQTAGGSTFPLAWTTLVPFMLSASLNMYAFSDLGGLVYPGYFSVIRSLAPPVLIALGGAIEGLFAETVFDQKIHAFAVILFNAGFWLQLIMITRGGDILSCFHS
;
A
#
# COMPACT_ATOMS: atom_id res chain seq x y z
N MET A 1 -42.12 -28.74 -20.33
CA MET A 1 -40.86 -28.40 -21.06
C MET A 1 -40.14 -27.20 -20.42
N THR A 2 -40.17 -27.06 -19.09
CA THR A 2 -39.59 -25.92 -18.35
C THR A 2 -38.96 -26.33 -17.02
N SER A 3 -38.68 -27.62 -16.85
CA SER A 3 -38.08 -28.18 -15.62
C SER A 3 -36.69 -28.82 -15.84
N PHE A 4 -36.25 -28.98 -17.10
CA PHE A 4 -34.95 -29.59 -17.41
C PHE A 4 -33.83 -28.57 -17.66
N TYR A 5 -34.16 -27.29 -17.86
CA TYR A 5 -33.17 -26.24 -18.19
C TYR A 5 -32.53 -25.58 -16.95
N ASN A 6 -33.17 -25.68 -15.78
CA ASN A 6 -32.62 -25.15 -14.53
C ASN A 6 -31.71 -26.14 -13.78
N SER A 7 -31.63 -27.40 -14.23
CA SER A 7 -30.76 -28.42 -13.60
C SER A 7 -29.30 -28.38 -14.08
N ILE A 8 -28.98 -27.58 -15.10
CA ILE A 8 -27.64 -27.60 -15.74
C ILE A 8 -26.73 -26.45 -15.28
N LYS A 9 -27.25 -25.46 -14.54
CA LYS A 9 -26.43 -24.33 -14.03
C LYS A 9 -25.85 -24.51 -12.62
N ASN A 10 -26.23 -25.56 -11.88
CA ASN A 10 -25.78 -25.76 -10.50
C ASN A 10 -24.83 -26.96 -10.29
N ASN A 11 -24.30 -27.57 -11.35
CA ASN A 11 -23.43 -28.75 -11.25
C ASN A 11 -22.02 -28.49 -11.81
N PHE A 12 -21.18 -27.85 -11.02
CA PHE A 12 -19.72 -28.07 -11.05
C PHE A 12 -19.14 -28.01 -9.63
N VAL A 13 -19.77 -28.71 -8.69
CA VAL A 13 -19.15 -29.05 -7.40
C VAL A 13 -18.89 -30.56 -7.44
N PHE A 14 -17.68 -30.93 -7.87
CA PHE A 14 -17.20 -32.30 -7.72
C PHE A 14 -16.48 -32.40 -6.37
N SER A 15 -17.17 -32.87 -5.33
CA SER A 15 -16.51 -33.42 -4.14
C SER A 15 -16.15 -34.88 -4.43
N VAL A 16 -14.95 -35.11 -4.95
CA VAL A 16 -14.36 -36.44 -5.00
C VAL A 16 -13.39 -36.54 -3.82
N GLU A 17 -13.71 -37.41 -2.86
CA GLU A 17 -12.78 -37.91 -1.82
C GLU A 17 -12.00 -36.87 -1.00
N ASN A 18 -12.70 -36.00 -0.25
CA ASN A 18 -12.08 -35.12 0.77
C ASN A 18 -10.94 -34.21 0.28
N LYS A 19 -10.79 -34.02 -1.04
CA LYS A 19 -9.89 -33.02 -1.62
C LYS A 19 -10.71 -31.88 -2.19
N TRP A 20 -10.56 -30.71 -1.56
CA TRP A 20 -11.07 -29.46 -2.07
C TRP A 20 -10.37 -29.13 -3.39
N PHE A 21 -11.11 -29.15 -4.49
CA PHE A 21 -10.66 -28.56 -5.74
C PHE A 21 -10.87 -27.05 -5.63
N SER A 22 -9.78 -26.33 -5.37
CA SER A 22 -9.75 -24.88 -5.60
C SER A 22 -10.02 -24.66 -7.08
N VAL A 23 -11.21 -24.20 -7.42
CA VAL A 23 -11.38 -23.45 -8.66
C VAL A 23 -10.63 -22.14 -8.39
N GLY A 24 -9.35 -22.11 -8.73
CA GLY A 24 -8.49 -20.94 -8.60
C GLY A 24 -8.96 -19.81 -9.52
N PHE A 25 -8.02 -18.99 -10.00
CA PHE A 25 -8.29 -17.96 -11.02
C PHE A 25 -9.30 -18.42 -12.10
N PRO A 26 -10.20 -17.52 -12.57
CA PRO A 26 -11.42 -17.85 -13.30
C PRO A 26 -11.23 -18.97 -14.31
N SER A 27 -12.09 -19.99 -14.21
CA SER A 27 -12.07 -21.16 -15.08
C SER A 27 -12.67 -20.81 -16.46
N ASN A 28 -11.81 -20.25 -17.31
CA ASN A 28 -11.86 -20.19 -18.77
C ASN A 28 -12.95 -19.30 -19.44
N PRO A 29 -12.57 -18.25 -20.22
CA PRO A 29 -11.20 -17.78 -20.48
C PRO A 29 -10.60 -17.08 -19.25
N SER A 30 -9.33 -17.38 -18.99
CA SER A 30 -8.57 -16.97 -17.80
C SER A 30 -7.47 -15.96 -18.12
N TRP A 31 -7.72 -15.00 -19.03
CA TRP A 31 -6.74 -13.94 -19.27
C TRP A 31 -6.61 -13.09 -18.00
N GLY A 32 -5.46 -12.44 -17.80
CA GLY A 32 -5.25 -11.57 -16.63
C GLY A 32 -6.33 -10.49 -16.47
N TRP A 33 -6.94 -10.05 -17.59
CA TRP A 33 -8.03 -9.07 -17.58
C TRP A 33 -9.42 -9.65 -17.33
N ASN A 34 -9.58 -10.98 -17.33
CA ASN A 34 -10.80 -11.61 -16.85
C ASN A 34 -10.81 -11.56 -15.33
N LYS A 35 -11.80 -10.87 -14.76
CA LYS A 35 -11.95 -10.72 -13.31
C LYS A 35 -13.08 -11.61 -12.81
N ALA A 36 -12.96 -12.05 -11.56
CA ALA A 36 -14.01 -12.80 -10.91
C ALA A 36 -15.28 -11.95 -10.79
N GLU A 37 -16.44 -12.61 -10.79
CA GLU A 37 -17.71 -11.96 -10.47
C GLU A 37 -17.66 -11.31 -9.08
N PRO A 38 -18.50 -10.29 -8.82
CA PRO A 38 -18.58 -9.69 -7.49
C PRO A 38 -18.86 -10.74 -6.42
N LYS A 39 -18.16 -10.64 -5.29
CA LYS A 39 -18.35 -11.54 -4.15
C LYS A 39 -19.79 -11.47 -3.61
N THR A 40 -20.29 -12.59 -3.09
CA THR A 40 -21.66 -12.66 -2.53
C THR A 40 -21.88 -11.61 -1.43
N SER A 41 -20.94 -11.47 -0.50
CA SER A 41 -20.99 -10.43 0.54
C SER A 41 -21.13 -9.00 0.01
N LEU A 42 -20.63 -8.70 -1.20
CA LEU A 42 -20.82 -7.38 -1.82
C LEU A 42 -22.24 -7.17 -2.32
N TYR A 43 -22.92 -8.20 -2.81
CA TYR A 43 -24.32 -8.11 -3.19
C TYR A 43 -25.22 -7.90 -1.97
N GLU A 44 -24.93 -8.60 -0.86
CA GLU A 44 -25.68 -8.49 0.40
C GLU A 44 -25.69 -7.05 0.95
N ILE A 45 -24.59 -6.32 0.75
CA ILE A 45 -24.47 -4.92 1.17
C ILE A 45 -24.75 -3.90 0.05
N GLY A 46 -25.20 -4.35 -1.13
CA GLY A 46 -25.54 -3.49 -2.27
C GLY A 46 -24.35 -2.90 -3.04
N MET A 47 -23.12 -3.33 -2.76
CA MET A 47 -21.88 -2.81 -3.37
C MET A 47 -21.35 -3.64 -4.55
N GLY A 48 -21.96 -4.79 -4.86
CA GLY A 48 -21.52 -5.69 -5.93
C GLY A 48 -21.39 -5.02 -7.31
N HIS A 49 -22.22 -4.00 -7.58
CA HIS A 49 -22.18 -3.23 -8.83
C HIS A 49 -20.87 -2.43 -9.04
N THR A 50 -20.10 -2.17 -7.97
CA THR A 50 -18.81 -1.47 -8.07
C THR A 50 -17.68 -2.39 -8.54
N ALA A 51 -17.79 -3.70 -8.31
CA ALA A 51 -16.80 -4.72 -8.64
C ALA A 51 -16.96 -5.30 -10.06
N ASN A 52 -17.11 -4.42 -11.06
CA ASN A 52 -17.15 -4.85 -12.46
C ASN A 52 -15.74 -5.00 -13.05
N THR A 53 -15.62 -5.77 -14.14
CA THR A 53 -14.35 -6.09 -14.81
C THR A 53 -13.50 -4.87 -15.14
N PHE A 54 -14.10 -3.79 -15.66
CA PHE A 54 -13.35 -2.58 -15.99
C PHE A 54 -12.73 -1.96 -14.73
N MET A 55 -13.51 -1.80 -13.67
CA MET A 55 -13.04 -1.21 -12.42
C MET A 55 -11.94 -2.05 -11.78
N LEU A 56 -12.09 -3.38 -11.73
CA LEU A 56 -11.12 -4.27 -11.12
C LEU A 56 -9.79 -4.33 -11.91
N ASN A 57 -9.84 -4.21 -13.24
CA ASN A 57 -8.63 -4.04 -14.05
C ASN A 57 -7.95 -2.68 -13.81
N LEU A 58 -8.74 -1.61 -13.64
CA LEU A 58 -8.20 -0.30 -13.29
C LEU A 58 -7.51 -0.35 -11.92
N VAL A 59 -8.16 -0.92 -10.91
CA VAL A 59 -7.60 -1.14 -9.56
C VAL A 59 -6.27 -1.88 -9.67
N GLU A 60 -6.24 -3.04 -10.34
CA GLU A 60 -4.99 -3.80 -10.54
C GLU A 60 -3.89 -2.96 -11.19
N LEU A 61 -4.21 -2.28 -12.30
CA LEU A 61 -3.24 -1.47 -13.03
C LEU A 61 -2.63 -0.39 -12.14
N VAL A 62 -3.47 0.34 -11.39
CA VAL A 62 -2.99 1.44 -10.55
C VAL A 62 -2.19 0.95 -9.34
N HIS A 63 -2.42 -0.27 -8.85
CA HIS A 63 -1.58 -0.84 -7.79
C HIS A 63 -0.18 -1.23 -8.27
N TRP A 64 -0.05 -1.60 -9.55
CA TRP A 64 1.25 -1.95 -10.13
C TRP A 64 2.04 -0.75 -10.62
N THR A 65 1.39 0.35 -11.03
CA THR A 65 2.09 1.53 -11.55
C THR A 65 3.16 2.16 -10.66
N PRO A 66 3.14 2.11 -9.31
CA PRO A 66 4.21 2.68 -8.48
C PRO A 66 5.60 2.09 -8.74
N ILE A 67 5.70 0.91 -9.37
CA ILE A 67 6.99 0.32 -9.76
C ILE A 67 7.78 1.23 -10.69
N ILE A 68 7.09 1.94 -11.59
CA ILE A 68 7.70 2.81 -12.60
C ILE A 68 8.41 3.99 -11.93
N PRO A 69 7.72 4.87 -11.17
CA PRO A 69 8.41 5.97 -10.50
C PRO A 69 9.41 5.48 -9.46
N ALA A 70 9.19 4.36 -8.76
CA ALA A 70 10.17 3.80 -7.83
C ALA A 70 11.50 3.45 -8.51
N PHE A 71 11.43 2.76 -9.66
CA PHE A 71 12.62 2.41 -10.44
C PHE A 71 13.30 3.64 -11.03
N LEU A 72 12.53 4.57 -11.61
CA LEU A 72 13.08 5.80 -12.19
C LEU A 72 13.73 6.71 -11.12
N MET A 73 13.19 6.74 -9.90
CA MET A 73 13.80 7.44 -8.77
C MET A 73 15.16 6.84 -8.44
N ALA A 74 15.24 5.53 -8.25
CA ALA A 74 16.49 4.85 -7.96
C ALA A 74 17.53 5.04 -9.08
N GLN A 75 17.10 4.97 -10.34
CA GLN A 75 17.94 5.23 -11.51
C GLN A 75 18.46 6.68 -11.51
N SER A 76 17.59 7.66 -11.26
CA SER A 76 17.96 9.08 -11.22
C SER A 76 18.97 9.39 -10.12
N ILE A 77 18.81 8.78 -8.93
CA ILE A 77 19.76 8.88 -7.82
C ILE A 77 21.09 8.24 -8.20
N LEU A 78 21.07 7.05 -8.81
CA LEU A 78 22.29 6.34 -9.21
C LEU A 78 23.09 7.15 -10.24
N ASN A 79 22.43 7.69 -11.26
CA ASN A 79 23.06 8.50 -12.31
C ASN A 79 23.67 9.80 -11.78
N ASN A 80 23.15 10.32 -10.65
CA ASN A 80 23.63 11.53 -9.99
C ASN A 80 24.29 11.22 -8.63
N SER A 81 24.80 10.00 -8.45
CA SER A 81 25.23 9.52 -7.13
C SER A 81 26.38 10.33 -6.53
N ASP A 82 27.34 10.77 -7.36
CA ASP A 82 28.43 11.64 -6.91
C ASP A 82 27.90 13.02 -6.46
N ASN A 83 26.99 13.61 -7.24
CA ASN A 83 26.36 14.89 -6.91
C ASN A 83 25.57 14.83 -5.59
N TRP A 84 24.76 13.77 -5.42
CA TRP A 84 24.05 13.53 -4.16
C TRP A 84 25.00 13.28 -3.00
N THR A 85 26.09 12.54 -3.23
CA THR A 85 27.11 12.29 -2.19
C THR A 85 27.79 13.58 -1.76
N ASN A 86 28.13 14.46 -2.71
CA ASN A 86 28.69 15.78 -2.40
C ASN A 86 27.69 16.64 -1.63
N TYR A 87 26.41 16.65 -2.03
CA TYR A 87 25.34 17.34 -1.31
C TYR A 87 25.16 16.80 0.12
N PHE A 88 25.39 15.51 0.32
CA PHE A 88 25.36 14.86 1.63
C PHE A 88 26.72 14.89 2.36
N ASP A 89 27.55 15.90 2.13
CA ASP A 89 28.85 16.11 2.79
C ASP A 89 29.84 14.94 2.62
N ASN A 90 29.83 14.31 1.44
CA ASN A 90 30.58 13.11 1.09
C ASN A 90 30.16 11.82 1.85
N ASP A 91 28.98 11.82 2.47
CA ASP A 91 28.44 10.63 3.14
C ASP A 91 27.78 9.66 2.14
N LYS A 92 28.55 8.66 1.73
CA LYS A 92 28.08 7.59 0.84
C LYS A 92 26.95 6.74 1.42
N GLN A 93 26.85 6.66 2.75
CA GLN A 93 25.76 5.90 3.39
C GLN A 93 24.43 6.62 3.18
N ARG A 94 24.40 7.96 3.29
CA ARG A 94 23.20 8.75 2.98
C ARG A 94 22.76 8.57 1.54
N THR A 95 23.69 8.62 0.57
CA THR A 95 23.37 8.36 -0.84
C THR A 95 22.81 6.96 -1.06
N LEU A 96 23.40 5.94 -0.44
CA LEU A 96 22.89 4.57 -0.52
C LEU A 96 21.47 4.45 0.04
N LEU A 97 21.20 5.03 1.22
CA LEU A 97 19.87 5.02 1.83
C LEU A 97 18.85 5.79 0.99
N PHE A 98 19.26 6.90 0.38
CA PHE A 98 18.44 7.66 -0.56
C PHE A 98 18.01 6.79 -1.74
N LEU A 99 18.98 6.10 -2.37
CA LEU A 99 18.76 5.18 -3.50
C LEU A 99 17.85 4.00 -3.13
N LEU A 100 18.06 3.40 -1.95
CA LEU A 100 17.29 2.23 -1.51
C LEU A 100 15.87 2.60 -1.08
N SER A 101 15.64 3.82 -0.59
CA SER A 101 14.34 4.22 -0.05
C SER A 101 13.13 4.01 -1.00
N PRO A 102 13.14 4.43 -2.28
CA PRO A 102 12.02 4.17 -3.19
C PRO A 102 11.82 2.68 -3.49
N ILE A 103 12.91 1.90 -3.52
CA ILE A 103 12.86 0.45 -3.76
C ILE A 103 12.24 -0.25 -2.54
N ILE A 104 12.72 0.03 -1.34
CA ILE A 104 12.18 -0.55 -0.10
C ILE A 104 10.70 -0.20 0.06
N ALA A 105 10.31 1.05 -0.22
CA ALA A 105 8.91 1.46 -0.18
C ALA A 105 8.05 0.68 -1.19
N PHE A 106 8.50 0.50 -2.44
CA PHE A 106 7.75 -0.31 -3.41
C PHE A 106 7.66 -1.79 -3.00
N PHE A 107 8.78 -2.41 -2.65
CA PHE A 107 8.81 -3.82 -2.23
C PHE A 107 7.99 -4.05 -0.95
N GLY A 108 7.96 -3.05 -0.06
CA GLY A 108 7.09 -3.04 1.11
C GLY A 108 5.59 -3.02 0.77
N GLY A 109 5.20 -2.53 -0.41
CA GLY A 109 3.82 -2.57 -0.90
C GLY A 109 3.41 -3.91 -1.52
N LEU A 110 4.36 -4.77 -1.93
CA LEU A 110 4.07 -6.04 -2.59
C LEU A 110 3.15 -6.98 -1.79
N PRO A 111 3.27 -7.11 -0.45
CA PRO A 111 2.33 -7.93 0.31
C PRO A 111 0.87 -7.49 0.13
N GLY A 112 0.61 -6.18 0.02
CA GLY A 112 -0.73 -5.63 -0.25
C GLY A 112 -1.20 -5.94 -1.67
N ILE A 113 -0.31 -5.82 -2.66
CA ILE A 113 -0.59 -6.20 -4.05
C ILE A 113 -0.93 -7.69 -4.15
N MET A 114 -0.15 -8.55 -3.49
CA MET A 114 -0.39 -10.01 -3.46
C MET A 114 -1.70 -10.36 -2.76
N MET A 115 -2.02 -9.68 -1.65
CA MET A 115 -3.29 -9.82 -0.95
C MET A 115 -4.46 -9.42 -1.86
N HIS A 116 -4.42 -8.25 -2.47
CA HIS A 116 -5.47 -7.81 -3.40
C HIS A 116 -5.58 -8.77 -4.59
N THR A 117 -4.47 -9.26 -5.13
CA THR A 117 -4.46 -10.27 -6.20
C THR A 117 -5.17 -11.56 -5.76
N TYR A 118 -4.87 -12.06 -4.56
CA TYR A 118 -5.53 -13.24 -3.97
C TYR A 118 -7.03 -13.01 -3.78
N GLU A 119 -7.42 -11.80 -3.38
CA GLU A 119 -8.82 -11.44 -3.13
C GLU A 119 -9.59 -11.06 -4.41
N GLY A 120 -8.96 -11.14 -5.58
CA GLY A 120 -9.57 -10.83 -6.87
C GLY A 120 -9.71 -9.34 -7.15
N TRP A 121 -8.89 -8.51 -6.49
CA TRP A 121 -8.87 -7.04 -6.53
C TRP A 121 -10.13 -6.38 -5.97
N GLN A 122 -10.95 -7.14 -5.25
CA GLN A 122 -12.20 -6.65 -4.67
C GLN A 122 -11.99 -6.31 -3.19
N VAL A 123 -12.26 -5.06 -2.79
CA VAL A 123 -12.45 -4.72 -1.38
C VAL A 123 -13.85 -5.17 -0.94
N ALA A 124 -13.93 -6.14 -0.03
CA ALA A 124 -15.17 -6.76 0.43
C ALA A 124 -15.13 -7.09 1.92
N PRO A 125 -16.29 -7.34 2.56
CA PRO A 125 -16.35 -7.83 3.93
C PRO A 125 -15.44 -9.03 4.16
N PHE A 126 -14.81 -9.08 5.33
CA PHE A 126 -13.80 -10.07 5.66
C PHE A 126 -14.34 -11.14 6.60
N ASP A 127 -13.71 -12.30 6.54
CA ASP A 127 -13.97 -13.42 7.41
C ASP A 127 -12.67 -14.00 7.97
N SER A 128 -12.72 -14.44 9.23
CA SER A 128 -11.54 -14.99 9.92
C SER A 128 -11.49 -16.51 9.77
N PRO A 129 -10.38 -17.12 9.34
CA PRO A 129 -10.20 -18.56 9.42
C PRO A 129 -9.96 -19.05 10.87
N LEU A 130 -9.78 -18.15 11.85
CA LEU A 130 -9.40 -18.47 13.23
C LEU A 130 -10.57 -18.32 14.22
N ARG A 131 -11.79 -18.68 13.79
CA ARG A 131 -13.04 -18.49 14.56
C ARG A 131 -13.24 -19.46 15.76
N GLY A 132 -12.23 -20.28 16.08
CA GLY A 132 -12.27 -21.26 17.16
C GLY A 132 -12.67 -22.66 16.69
N GLU A 133 -12.52 -23.67 17.54
CA GLU A 133 -12.69 -25.10 17.16
C GLU A 133 -14.11 -25.47 16.72
N GLN A 134 -15.11 -24.65 17.05
CA GLN A 134 -16.53 -24.93 16.80
C GLN A 134 -17.08 -24.27 15.53
N GLU A 135 -16.30 -23.43 14.85
CA GLU A 135 -16.73 -22.69 13.66
C GLU A 135 -15.98 -23.18 12.42
N ASP A 136 -16.62 -23.08 11.24
CA ASP A 136 -15.96 -23.43 9.98
C ASP A 136 -14.80 -22.47 9.72
N THR A 137 -13.59 -23.03 9.69
CA THR A 137 -12.34 -22.27 9.47
C THR A 137 -12.09 -21.99 7.99
N ASN A 138 -12.89 -22.54 7.09
CA ASN A 138 -12.73 -22.33 5.66
C ASN A 138 -13.23 -20.93 5.26
N VAL A 139 -12.33 -20.10 4.77
CA VAL A 139 -12.71 -18.84 4.11
C VAL A 139 -12.99 -19.14 2.64
N ILE A 140 -14.26 -19.01 2.24
CA ILE A 140 -14.67 -19.10 0.84
C ILE A 140 -14.37 -17.77 0.17
N VAL A 141 -13.27 -17.69 -0.57
CA VAL A 141 -12.77 -16.44 -1.18
C VAL A 141 -13.76 -15.84 -2.18
N SER A 142 -14.63 -16.64 -2.80
CA SER A 142 -15.70 -16.12 -3.66
C SER A 142 -16.83 -15.42 -2.90
N ASP A 143 -16.91 -15.60 -1.58
CA ASP A 143 -17.91 -14.95 -0.73
C ASP A 143 -17.34 -13.74 0.02
N LYS A 144 -16.17 -13.87 0.65
CA LYS A 144 -15.57 -12.83 1.51
C LYS A 144 -14.06 -12.72 1.34
N ASN A 145 -13.51 -11.64 1.87
CA ASN A 145 -12.07 -11.41 1.98
C ASN A 145 -11.46 -12.13 3.19
N ASN A 146 -10.16 -12.41 3.15
CA ASN A 146 -9.50 -13.20 4.18
C ASN A 146 -8.87 -12.28 5.24
N GLN A 147 -9.45 -12.27 6.44
CA GLN A 147 -8.99 -11.38 7.51
C GLN A 147 -7.56 -11.69 7.96
N TRP A 148 -7.16 -12.96 7.99
CA TRP A 148 -5.82 -13.34 8.43
C TRP A 148 -4.76 -12.91 7.42
N LEU A 149 -5.02 -13.11 6.12
CA LEU A 149 -4.14 -12.63 5.06
C LEU A 149 -3.93 -11.12 5.13
N ARG A 150 -5.01 -10.35 5.39
CA ARG A 150 -4.95 -8.90 5.61
C ARG A 150 -4.10 -8.50 6.80
N ILE A 151 -4.25 -9.18 7.94
CA ILE A 151 -3.43 -8.92 9.13
C ILE A 151 -1.94 -9.11 8.82
N VAL A 152 -1.59 -10.21 8.14
CA VAL A 152 -0.20 -10.48 7.73
C VAL A 152 0.28 -9.43 6.73
N ALA A 153 -0.51 -9.14 5.69
CA ALA A 153 -0.16 -8.16 4.67
C ALA A 153 0.09 -6.77 5.28
N TYR A 154 -0.83 -6.25 6.09
CA TYR A 154 -0.65 -4.95 6.75
C TYR A 154 0.54 -4.94 7.71
N PHE A 155 0.78 -6.01 8.47
CA PHE A 155 1.97 -6.08 9.32
C PHE A 155 3.27 -5.89 8.51
N PHE A 156 3.39 -6.59 7.38
CA PHE A 156 4.56 -6.44 6.50
C PHE A 156 4.61 -5.07 5.83
N ILE A 157 3.49 -4.58 5.29
CA ILE A 157 3.42 -3.28 4.63
C ILE A 157 3.90 -2.18 5.57
N PHE A 158 3.31 -2.07 6.76
CA PHE A 158 3.62 -0.96 7.66
C PHE A 158 5.07 -1.00 8.16
N ASN A 159 5.62 -2.19 8.44
CA ASN A 159 7.03 -2.33 8.83
C ASN A 159 7.99 -2.02 7.67
N MET A 160 7.71 -2.48 6.45
CA MET A 160 8.58 -2.22 5.31
C MET A 160 8.48 -0.76 4.83
N GLN A 161 7.27 -0.18 4.82
CA GLN A 161 7.09 1.25 4.56
C GLN A 161 7.81 2.07 5.63
N TYR A 162 7.75 1.67 6.90
CA TYR A 162 8.52 2.33 7.96
C TYR A 162 10.02 2.38 7.63
N ILE A 163 10.62 1.26 7.19
CA ILE A 163 12.04 1.21 6.82
C ILE A 163 12.32 2.15 5.63
N GLY A 164 11.49 2.13 4.59
CA GLY A 164 11.65 3.02 3.43
C GLY A 164 11.58 4.50 3.80
N LEU A 165 10.59 4.87 4.60
CA LEU A 165 10.39 6.23 5.11
C LEU A 165 11.55 6.69 6.00
N GLN A 166 12.07 5.81 6.86
CA GLN A 166 13.25 6.11 7.69
C GLN A 166 14.52 6.21 6.87
N ALA A 167 14.72 5.34 5.87
CA ALA A 167 15.87 5.40 4.98
C ALA A 167 15.92 6.74 4.23
N PHE A 168 14.77 7.19 3.67
CA PHE A 168 14.66 8.51 3.05
C PHE A 168 14.94 9.63 4.05
N SER A 169 14.28 9.59 5.22
CA SER A 169 14.40 10.67 6.22
C SER A 169 15.82 10.79 6.74
N TYR A 170 16.48 9.67 7.02
CA TYR A 170 17.88 9.64 7.45
C TYR A 170 18.82 10.12 6.35
N ALA A 171 18.58 9.73 5.10
CA ALA A 171 19.38 10.18 3.97
C ALA A 171 19.35 11.70 3.84
N VAL A 172 18.16 12.31 3.89
CA VAL A 172 18.01 13.76 3.75
C VAL A 172 18.50 14.50 5.00
N LEU A 173 18.00 14.16 6.19
CA LEU A 173 18.26 14.93 7.42
C LEU A 173 19.65 14.67 8.03
N GLY A 174 20.26 13.53 7.69
CA GLY A 174 21.60 13.16 8.12
C GLY A 174 21.71 12.62 9.56
N PRO A 175 22.91 12.15 9.94
CA PRO A 175 23.15 11.46 11.20
C PRO A 175 23.06 12.36 12.43
N THR A 176 23.28 13.67 12.30
CA THR A 176 23.30 14.64 13.42
C THR A 176 21.90 15.10 13.81
N TYR A 177 20.87 14.81 13.00
CA TYR A 177 19.50 15.19 13.28
C TYR A 177 19.02 14.61 14.61
N PHE A 178 18.18 15.38 15.32
CA PHE A 178 17.82 15.11 16.72
C PHE A 178 19.02 14.80 17.62
N TYR A 179 20.07 15.63 17.58
CA TYR A 179 21.28 15.45 18.39
C TYR A 179 21.95 14.07 18.23
N GLY A 180 21.82 13.44 17.06
CA GLY A 180 22.37 12.10 16.80
C GLY A 180 21.43 10.93 17.12
N TYR A 181 20.27 11.19 17.72
CA TYR A 181 19.35 10.13 18.14
C TYR A 181 18.52 9.52 17.02
N LEU A 182 18.48 10.14 15.83
CA LEU A 182 17.64 9.66 14.73
C LEU A 182 17.90 8.19 14.42
N LYS A 183 19.16 7.77 14.26
CA LYS A 183 19.53 6.36 14.00
C LYS A 183 18.96 5.42 15.06
N PHE A 184 19.12 5.77 16.33
CA PHE A 184 18.64 4.96 17.44
C PHE A 184 17.11 4.86 17.43
N LEU A 185 16.41 5.98 17.25
CA LEU A 185 14.96 6.02 17.18
C LEU A 185 14.41 5.25 15.96
N SER A 186 15.07 5.31 14.81
CA SER A 186 14.70 4.54 13.61
C SER A 186 14.82 3.03 13.86
N VAL A 187 15.89 2.57 14.53
CA VAL A 187 16.06 1.15 14.86
C VAL A 187 15.08 0.71 15.93
N LEU A 188 14.90 1.51 16.98
CA LEU A 188 13.95 1.23 18.06
C LEU A 188 12.51 1.13 17.54
N GLY A 189 12.09 2.07 16.70
CA GLY A 189 10.75 2.06 16.12
C GLY A 189 10.47 0.84 15.26
N PHE A 190 11.47 0.35 14.50
CA PHE A 190 11.36 -0.92 13.79
C PHE A 190 11.13 -2.09 14.76
N PHE A 191 11.93 -2.21 15.83
CA PHE A 191 11.74 -3.29 16.80
C PHE A 191 10.41 -3.20 17.55
N VAL A 192 9.95 -2.00 17.89
CA VAL A 192 8.62 -1.80 18.48
C VAL A 192 7.52 -2.26 17.52
N GLY A 193 7.61 -1.90 16.24
CA GLY A 193 6.65 -2.33 15.22
C GLY A 193 6.69 -3.83 14.92
N TYR A 194 7.87 -4.42 14.90
CA TYR A 194 8.07 -5.81 14.48
C TYR A 194 7.90 -6.83 15.62
N LEU A 195 8.39 -6.52 16.82
CA LEU A 195 8.37 -7.40 18.00
C LEU A 195 7.32 -7.00 19.04
N GLY A 196 6.72 -5.82 18.91
CA GLY A 196 5.71 -5.34 19.86
C GLY A 196 4.45 -6.21 19.85
N ASN A 197 3.70 -6.14 20.96
CA ASN A 197 2.44 -6.85 21.12
C ASN A 197 1.46 -6.51 19.98
N GLN A 198 0.96 -7.53 19.27
CA GLN A 198 0.05 -7.41 18.14
C GLN A 198 -1.44 -7.57 18.51
N ASP A 199 -1.76 -7.82 19.77
CA ASP A 199 -3.11 -8.07 20.30
C ASP A 199 -3.98 -6.79 20.26
N TYR A 200 -3.38 -5.64 20.56
CA TYR A 200 -4.08 -4.36 20.67
C TYR A 200 -4.16 -3.66 19.32
N LYS A 201 -5.30 -3.80 18.65
CA LYS A 201 -5.52 -3.31 17.28
C LYS A 201 -6.24 -1.96 17.25
N ALA A 202 -5.83 -1.12 16.31
CA ALA A 202 -6.43 0.18 16.02
C ALA A 202 -7.61 0.01 15.05
N THR A 203 -8.76 -0.42 15.54
CA THR A 203 -9.96 -0.58 14.72
C THR A 203 -10.73 0.72 14.58
N PHE A 204 -10.97 1.15 13.34
CA PHE A 204 -11.80 2.31 13.03
C PHE A 204 -13.10 1.84 12.40
N ASN A 205 -14.23 2.22 12.99
CA ASN A 205 -15.55 2.00 12.41
C ASN A 205 -15.96 3.23 11.62
N PHE A 206 -16.19 3.06 10.32
CA PHE A 206 -16.59 4.16 9.44
C PHE A 206 -17.78 3.77 8.55
N LYS A 207 -18.64 4.74 8.25
CA LYS A 207 -19.79 4.60 7.36
C LYS A 207 -19.93 5.88 6.54
N TRP A 208 -20.12 5.74 5.24
CA TRP A 208 -20.30 6.87 4.33
C TRP A 208 -21.63 6.80 3.59
N GLY A 209 -22.48 7.81 3.77
CA GLY A 209 -23.81 7.84 3.15
C GLY A 209 -24.64 6.59 3.47
N GLN A 210 -25.09 5.90 2.43
CA GLN A 210 -25.94 4.70 2.52
C GLN A 210 -25.16 3.37 2.47
N THR A 211 -23.83 3.41 2.56
CA THR A 211 -23.00 2.19 2.57
C THR A 211 -23.18 1.40 3.87
N ALA A 212 -22.91 0.09 3.84
CA ALA A 212 -23.00 -0.73 5.05
C ALA A 212 -22.04 -0.27 6.16
N GLY A 213 -20.85 0.23 5.77
CA GLY A 213 -19.77 0.54 6.70
C GLY A 213 -19.16 -0.73 7.33
N GLY A 214 -18.10 -0.57 8.10
CA GLY A 214 -17.37 -1.69 8.70
C GLY A 214 -16.19 -1.27 9.57
N SER A 215 -15.44 -2.26 10.07
CA SER A 215 -14.21 -2.08 10.84
C SER A 215 -13.00 -2.46 10.00
N THR A 216 -12.26 -1.50 9.47
CA THR A 216 -11.31 -1.78 8.38
C THR A 216 -9.93 -2.23 8.76
N PHE A 217 -9.50 -1.96 9.98
CA PHE A 217 -8.07 -1.80 10.20
C PHE A 217 -7.58 -2.62 11.40
N PRO A 218 -7.37 -3.94 11.25
CA PRO A 218 -6.86 -4.78 12.33
C PRO A 218 -5.32 -4.64 12.48
N LEU A 219 -4.79 -3.41 12.44
CA LEU A 219 -3.35 -3.13 12.64
C LEU A 219 -3.05 -2.87 14.11
N ALA A 220 -1.99 -3.47 14.64
CA ALA A 220 -1.57 -3.24 16.01
C ALA A 220 -1.10 -1.80 16.24
N TRP A 221 -1.40 -1.23 17.41
CA TRP A 221 -0.91 0.10 17.81
C TRP A 221 0.62 0.18 17.84
N THR A 222 1.26 -0.91 18.23
CA THR A 222 2.73 -1.08 18.24
C THR A 222 3.34 -0.93 16.85
N THR A 223 2.61 -1.27 15.79
CA THR A 223 3.02 -1.08 14.39
C THR A 223 2.59 0.28 13.84
N LEU A 224 1.38 0.73 14.16
CA LEU A 224 0.82 1.98 13.66
C LEU A 224 1.58 3.22 14.17
N VAL A 225 1.93 3.27 15.46
CA VAL A 225 2.58 4.45 16.06
C VAL A 225 3.97 4.72 15.45
N PRO A 226 4.90 3.75 15.36
CA PRO A 226 6.17 3.97 14.67
C PRO A 226 5.99 4.40 13.22
N PHE A 227 5.03 3.81 12.51
CA PHE A 227 4.72 4.21 11.13
C PHE A 227 4.29 5.68 11.05
N MET A 228 3.36 6.13 11.89
CA MET A 228 2.89 7.53 11.89
C MET A 228 4.00 8.51 12.24
N LEU A 229 4.87 8.16 13.19
CA LEU A 229 6.05 8.97 13.52
C LEU A 229 7.02 9.04 12.33
N SER A 230 7.23 7.93 11.64
CA SER A 230 8.08 7.86 10.44
C SER A 230 7.50 8.68 9.28
N ALA A 231 6.20 8.55 9.01
CA ALA A 231 5.52 9.35 7.99
C ALA A 231 5.60 10.86 8.30
N SER A 232 5.45 11.25 9.57
CA SER A 232 5.57 12.64 10.01
C SER A 232 7.01 13.17 9.83
N LEU A 233 8.02 12.39 10.21
CA LEU A 233 9.42 12.74 9.98
C LEU A 233 9.72 12.84 8.48
N ASN A 234 9.14 11.95 7.68
CA ASN A 234 9.32 11.94 6.24
C ASN A 234 8.73 13.21 5.60
N MET A 235 7.57 13.69 6.04
CA MET A 235 7.04 15.00 5.61
C MET A 235 8.04 16.13 5.89
N TYR A 236 8.70 16.12 7.04
CA TYR A 236 9.75 17.09 7.37
C TYR A 236 10.97 16.96 6.46
N ALA A 237 11.46 15.73 6.22
CA ALA A 237 12.55 15.47 5.28
C ALA A 237 12.23 15.95 3.85
N PHE A 238 11.00 15.76 3.40
CA PHE A 238 10.53 16.33 2.13
C PHE A 238 10.57 17.85 2.12
N SER A 239 10.15 18.50 3.20
CA SER A 239 10.24 19.97 3.32
C SER A 239 11.69 20.46 3.26
N ASP A 240 12.63 19.74 3.88
CA ASP A 240 14.06 20.09 3.90
C ASP A 240 14.69 19.93 2.51
N LEU A 241 14.51 18.76 1.86
CA LEU A 241 14.91 18.52 0.48
C LEU A 241 14.25 19.53 -0.48
N GLY A 242 13.04 19.99 -0.14
CA GLY A 242 12.30 21.04 -0.81
C GLY A 242 13.03 22.36 -0.94
N GLY A 243 13.87 22.70 0.04
CA GLY A 243 14.71 23.90 0.03
C GLY A 243 15.70 23.91 -1.14
N LEU A 244 16.19 22.74 -1.54
CA LEU A 244 17.04 22.57 -2.73
C LEU A 244 16.22 22.72 -4.03
N VAL A 245 15.06 22.06 -4.10
CA VAL A 245 14.35 21.83 -5.37
C VAL A 245 13.37 22.95 -5.74
N TYR A 246 12.71 23.54 -4.76
CA TYR A 246 11.60 24.48 -4.96
C TYR A 246 11.85 25.81 -4.23
N PRO A 247 12.73 26.70 -4.75
CA PRO A 247 12.89 28.03 -4.17
C PRO A 247 11.62 28.89 -4.34
N GLY A 248 11.38 29.80 -3.38
CA GLY A 248 10.33 30.82 -3.44
C GLY A 248 9.07 30.53 -2.61
N TYR A 249 8.05 31.38 -2.77
CA TYR A 249 6.87 31.45 -1.90
C TYR A 249 6.08 30.14 -1.73
N PHE A 250 6.05 29.28 -2.75
CA PHE A 250 5.30 28.03 -2.73
C PHE A 250 6.16 26.80 -2.41
N SER A 251 7.37 27.00 -1.89
CA SER A 251 8.33 25.92 -1.58
C SER A 251 7.69 24.82 -0.73
N VAL A 252 7.10 25.19 0.41
CA VAL A 252 6.51 24.24 1.36
C VAL A 252 5.39 23.42 0.72
N ILE A 253 4.48 24.06 -0.01
CA ILE A 253 3.35 23.36 -0.66
C ILE A 253 3.86 22.34 -1.68
N ARG A 254 4.81 22.74 -2.53
CA ARG A 254 5.37 21.85 -3.57
C ARG A 254 6.17 20.69 -2.95
N SER A 255 6.86 20.95 -1.86
CA SER A 255 7.68 19.96 -1.15
C SER A 255 6.84 18.95 -0.39
N LEU A 256 5.72 19.39 0.19
CA LEU A 256 4.80 18.52 0.93
C LEU A 256 3.77 17.81 0.04
N ALA A 257 3.53 18.29 -1.19
CA ALA A 257 2.59 17.64 -2.10
C ALA A 257 2.87 16.14 -2.31
N PRO A 258 4.10 15.67 -2.61
CA PRO A 258 4.37 14.24 -2.73
C PRO A 258 3.98 13.41 -1.49
N PRO A 259 4.53 13.67 -0.28
CA PRO A 259 4.21 12.84 0.88
C PRO A 259 2.76 12.99 1.35
N VAL A 260 2.13 14.15 1.13
CA VAL A 260 0.70 14.35 1.46
C VAL A 260 -0.20 13.52 0.54
N LEU A 261 0.05 13.51 -0.78
CA LEU A 261 -0.76 12.69 -1.70
C LEU A 261 -0.57 11.19 -1.44
N ILE A 262 0.65 10.75 -1.13
CA ILE A 262 0.94 9.37 -0.71
C ILE A 262 0.15 9.02 0.57
N ALA A 263 0.26 9.85 1.61
CA ALA A 263 -0.42 9.62 2.89
C ALA A 263 -1.95 9.64 2.75
N LEU A 264 -2.49 10.59 1.99
CA LEU A 264 -3.92 10.68 1.72
C LEU A 264 -4.42 9.47 0.92
N GLY A 265 -3.67 9.03 -0.10
CA GLY A 265 -4.02 7.83 -0.86
C GLY A 265 -4.10 6.60 0.03
N GLY A 266 -3.07 6.36 0.86
CA GLY A 266 -3.06 5.24 1.80
C GLY A 266 -4.18 5.33 2.87
N ALA A 267 -4.45 6.54 3.38
CA ALA A 267 -5.53 6.74 4.36
C ALA A 267 -6.92 6.54 3.75
N ILE A 268 -7.17 7.03 2.52
CA ILE A 268 -8.44 6.82 1.83
C ILE A 268 -8.61 5.34 1.48
N GLU A 269 -7.58 4.64 1.02
CA GLU A 269 -7.64 3.20 0.77
C GLU A 269 -7.99 2.44 2.06
N GLY A 270 -7.15 2.56 3.08
CA GLY A 270 -7.26 1.75 4.30
C GLY A 270 -8.41 2.12 5.22
N LEU A 271 -8.84 3.39 5.27
CA LEU A 271 -9.90 3.84 6.19
C LEU A 271 -11.24 4.07 5.51
N PHE A 272 -11.27 4.35 4.20
CA PHE A 272 -12.51 4.62 3.48
C PHE A 272 -12.86 3.47 2.56
N ALA A 273 -12.06 3.24 1.50
CA ALA A 273 -12.38 2.30 0.44
C ALA A 273 -12.65 0.89 0.97
N GLU A 274 -11.78 0.41 1.85
CA GLU A 274 -11.90 -0.92 2.45
C GLU A 274 -13.04 -1.02 3.47
N THR A 275 -13.60 0.11 3.92
CA THR A 275 -14.67 0.16 4.93
C THR A 275 -16.04 0.23 4.30
N VAL A 276 -16.13 0.98 3.23
CA VAL A 276 -17.37 1.16 2.47
C VAL A 276 -17.49 0.14 1.35
N PHE A 277 -16.42 -0.63 1.11
CA PHE A 277 -16.32 -1.70 0.11
C PHE A 277 -16.60 -1.20 -1.32
N ASP A 278 -16.09 0.00 -1.63
CA ASP A 278 -16.29 0.66 -2.94
C ASP A 278 -15.01 0.65 -3.78
N GLN A 279 -15.04 -0.09 -4.89
CA GLN A 279 -13.89 -0.23 -5.79
C GLN A 279 -13.52 1.09 -6.50
N LYS A 280 -14.46 2.03 -6.67
CA LYS A 280 -14.17 3.33 -7.29
C LYS A 280 -13.35 4.22 -6.36
N ILE A 281 -13.71 4.22 -5.08
CA ILE A 281 -12.96 4.94 -4.04
C ILE A 281 -11.59 4.28 -3.87
N HIS A 282 -11.52 2.95 -3.95
CA HIS A 282 -10.26 2.21 -3.93
C HIS A 282 -9.34 2.64 -5.09
N ALA A 283 -9.84 2.60 -6.33
CA ALA A 283 -9.08 3.04 -7.49
C ALA A 283 -8.63 4.51 -7.36
N PHE A 284 -9.53 5.39 -6.91
CA PHE A 284 -9.20 6.81 -6.70
C PHE A 284 -8.09 7.00 -5.65
N ALA A 285 -8.16 6.29 -4.52
CA ALA A 285 -7.17 6.34 -3.46
C ALA A 285 -5.77 5.97 -3.99
N VAL A 286 -5.70 4.91 -4.79
CA VAL A 286 -4.44 4.44 -5.35
C VAL A 286 -3.95 5.36 -6.48
N ILE A 287 -4.84 5.98 -7.26
CA ILE A 287 -4.45 7.05 -8.22
C ILE A 287 -3.82 8.23 -7.49
N LEU A 288 -4.40 8.66 -6.36
CA LEU A 288 -3.87 9.74 -5.54
C LEU A 288 -2.48 9.39 -4.99
N PHE A 289 -2.33 8.15 -4.49
CA PHE A 289 -1.06 7.60 -4.04
C PHE A 289 0.00 7.63 -5.16
N ASN A 290 -0.35 7.15 -6.37
CA ASN A 290 0.53 7.18 -7.53
C ASN A 290 0.94 8.61 -7.92
N ALA A 291 0.02 9.56 -7.89
CA ALA A 291 0.32 10.96 -8.19
C ALA A 291 1.41 11.50 -7.25
N GLY A 292 1.36 11.13 -5.96
CA GLY A 292 2.41 11.46 -5.00
C GLY A 292 3.78 10.85 -5.35
N PHE A 293 3.84 9.58 -5.77
CA PHE A 293 5.08 8.94 -6.24
C PHE A 293 5.67 9.64 -7.49
N TRP A 294 4.81 10.06 -8.43
CA TRP A 294 5.26 10.82 -9.60
C TRP A 294 5.81 12.19 -9.23
N LEU A 295 5.17 12.90 -8.28
CA LEU A 295 5.71 14.15 -7.76
C LEU A 295 7.04 13.96 -7.03
N GLN A 296 7.20 12.86 -6.29
CA GLN A 296 8.46 12.51 -5.64
C GLN A 296 9.56 12.26 -6.68
N LEU A 297 9.26 11.53 -7.76
CA LEU A 297 10.18 11.35 -8.88
C LEU A 297 10.63 12.69 -9.46
N ILE A 298 9.69 13.57 -9.77
CA ILE A 298 9.99 14.91 -10.31
C ILE A 298 10.92 15.68 -9.36
N MET A 299 10.65 15.61 -8.06
CA MET A 299 11.45 16.30 -7.04
C MET A 299 12.89 15.76 -6.99
N ILE A 300 13.05 14.44 -6.98
CA ILE A 300 14.37 13.78 -6.93
C ILE A 300 15.15 14.04 -8.22
N THR A 301 14.54 13.88 -9.39
CA THR A 301 15.22 14.13 -10.67
C THR A 301 15.68 15.57 -10.78
N ARG A 302 14.80 16.53 -10.46
CA ARG A 302 15.16 17.95 -10.48
C ARG A 302 16.27 18.29 -9.48
N GLY A 303 16.28 17.67 -8.31
CA GLY A 303 17.37 17.81 -7.35
C GLY A 303 18.71 17.36 -7.93
N GLY A 304 18.73 16.20 -8.61
CA GLY A 304 19.91 15.70 -9.31
C GLY A 304 20.40 16.66 -10.40
N ASP A 305 19.48 17.18 -11.23
CA ASP A 305 19.80 18.13 -12.29
C ASP A 305 20.40 19.42 -11.74
N ILE A 306 19.80 20.00 -10.69
CA ILE A 306 20.31 21.22 -10.03
C ILE A 306 21.74 21.02 -9.53
N LEU A 307 22.00 19.89 -8.86
CA LEU A 307 23.32 19.60 -8.33
C LEU A 307 24.36 19.39 -9.44
N SER A 308 23.96 18.80 -10.57
CA SER A 308 24.84 18.60 -11.73
C SER A 308 25.33 19.91 -12.35
N CYS A 309 24.48 20.95 -12.37
CA CYS A 309 24.84 22.27 -12.92
C CYS A 309 25.86 23.04 -12.08
N PHE A 310 26.02 22.70 -10.80
CA PHE A 310 27.01 23.36 -9.92
C PHE A 310 28.41 22.74 -10.02
N HIS A 311 28.58 21.64 -10.77
CA HIS A 311 29.84 20.90 -10.88
C HIS A 311 30.38 20.83 -12.33
N SER A 312 29.71 21.49 -13.28
CA SER A 312 30.18 21.76 -14.65
C SER A 312 30.84 23.12 -14.77
#